data_AF-A0A6C0H2Z9-F1
#
_entry.id   AF-A0A6C0H2Z9-F1
#
_cell.length_a   1.000
_cell.length_b   1.000
_cell.length_c   1.000
_cell.angle_alpha   90.00
_cell.angle_beta   90.00
_cell.angle_gamma   90.00
#
_symmetry.space_group_name_H-M   'P 1'
#
loop_
_entity.id
_entity.type
_entity.pdbx_description
1 polymer ?
#
loop_
_entity_poly.entity_id
_entity_poly.type
_entity_poly.pdbx_seq_one_letter_code
_entity_poly.pdbx_strand_id
1 'polypeptide(L)'
;MNSLLIDYDRIVKNNNLHLLEKRCQPIPSTHTNMGVVLAIKEKQYNILISLPKGESRVTYINSVSFVDNIIDLAWIIYDEEKKLCEFIGVEGNMLTTVLEKTLYNIPNDVTLCVGIGFDHPNKVKMITDYLKLGFRDPYISKKSPLGLQFTEHGVCLLRENNVIDDDSVNDIGHMLVQFYSKEKGYCTLKACLSKDAIKYLQVTSKLGSTINENGVITQKEVAGRLLVKKIDDTFTHHLVIDKTSLFYGKEESVPVIEGLYNFHSHPVEAYERKKTKFAWPSAGDYVGFLKAVVKYDTILHIVTTIEGFYVISLGSYWAKNKFTIDDKIISFIMKEYDFSCKRNGDYSINWYLNKVNALKYQDYQLFMVECIPWEIATKTFVISHRKNGSNNCFTKQKTSDFVKKLLNMEGSKIKLEDI
;
A
#
# COMPACT_ATOMS: atom_id res chain seq x y z
N MET A 1 -0.68 30.71 -20.19
CA MET A 1 -1.44 29.79 -21.07
C MET A 1 -2.86 29.74 -20.52
N ASN A 2 -3.87 29.95 -21.37
CA ASN A 2 -5.26 29.89 -20.92
C ASN A 2 -5.78 28.47 -21.10
N SER A 3 -6.54 27.97 -20.13
CA SER A 3 -7.17 26.65 -20.18
C SER A 3 -8.68 26.75 -20.07
N LEU A 4 -9.38 25.84 -20.75
CA LEU A 4 -10.83 25.72 -20.72
C LEU A 4 -11.21 24.28 -20.39
N LEU A 5 -11.92 24.08 -19.28
CA LEU A 5 -12.57 22.80 -18.96
C LEU A 5 -13.97 22.79 -19.59
N ILE A 6 -14.24 21.80 -20.41
CA ILE A 6 -15.53 21.57 -21.07
C ILE A 6 -16.07 20.23 -20.57
N ASP A 7 -17.31 20.23 -20.10
CA ASP A 7 -18.05 19.00 -19.84
C ASP A 7 -18.31 18.28 -21.17
N TYR A 8 -17.62 17.16 -21.40
CA TYR A 8 -17.66 16.48 -22.68
C TYR A 8 -19.05 15.91 -22.96
N ASP A 9 -19.66 15.28 -21.96
CA ASP A 9 -20.93 14.58 -22.12
C ASP A 9 -22.08 15.57 -22.34
N ARG A 10 -22.12 16.67 -21.58
CA ARG A 10 -23.22 17.64 -21.62
C ARG A 10 -23.06 18.72 -22.69
N ILE A 11 -21.82 19.04 -23.09
CA ILE A 11 -21.57 20.11 -24.06
C ILE A 11 -21.13 19.53 -25.40
N VAL A 12 -20.09 18.71 -25.45
CA VAL A 12 -19.50 18.26 -26.73
C VAL A 12 -20.40 17.23 -27.40
N LYS A 13 -20.71 16.14 -26.69
CA LYS A 13 -21.51 15.02 -27.20
C LYS A 13 -22.96 15.44 -27.43
N ASN A 14 -23.59 16.08 -26.45
CA ASN A 14 -24.99 16.49 -26.54
C ASN A 14 -25.29 17.49 -27.69
N ASN A 15 -24.32 18.33 -28.06
CA ASN A 15 -24.48 19.31 -29.15
C ASN A 15 -23.84 18.86 -30.47
N ASN A 16 -23.37 17.61 -30.59
CA ASN A 16 -22.73 17.06 -31.79
C ASN A 16 -21.58 17.93 -32.34
N LEU A 17 -20.66 18.35 -31.46
CA LEU A 17 -19.54 19.23 -31.81
C LEU A 17 -18.42 18.47 -32.56
N HIS A 18 -18.71 18.02 -33.77
CA HIS A 18 -17.89 17.09 -34.55
C HIS A 18 -16.46 17.58 -34.84
N LEU A 19 -16.22 18.89 -35.03
CA LEU A 19 -14.87 19.41 -35.29
C LEU A 19 -14.02 19.32 -34.03
N LEU A 20 -14.59 19.69 -32.89
CA LEU A 20 -13.93 19.57 -31.60
C LEU A 20 -13.72 18.10 -31.23
N GLU A 21 -14.74 17.25 -31.39
CA GLU A 21 -14.65 15.82 -31.13
C GLU A 21 -13.54 15.14 -31.95
N LYS A 22 -13.44 15.47 -33.24
CA LYS A 22 -12.36 14.98 -34.12
C LYS A 22 -10.98 15.42 -33.63
N ARG A 23 -10.85 16.66 -33.14
CA ARG A 23 -9.58 17.19 -32.61
C ARG A 23 -9.16 16.55 -31.30
N CYS A 24 -10.12 16.11 -30.49
CA CYS A 24 -9.90 15.51 -29.18
C CYS A 24 -9.62 14.00 -29.21
N GLN A 25 -9.59 13.36 -30.38
CA GLN A 25 -9.28 11.93 -30.48
C GLN A 25 -7.84 11.60 -30.01
N PRO A 26 -7.61 10.45 -29.36
CA PRO A 26 -8.62 9.44 -28.98
C PRO A 26 -9.43 9.88 -27.75
N ILE A 27 -10.74 9.61 -27.77
CA ILE A 27 -11.62 9.82 -26.61
C ILE A 27 -11.54 8.61 -25.67
N PRO A 28 -11.29 8.79 -24.36
CA PRO A 28 -11.33 7.72 -23.39
C PRO A 28 -12.71 7.05 -23.34
N SER A 29 -12.75 5.72 -23.41
CA SER A 29 -13.98 4.97 -23.17
C SER A 29 -14.23 4.87 -21.68
N THR A 30 -15.25 5.57 -21.17
CA THR A 30 -15.68 5.50 -19.77
C THR A 30 -17.20 5.56 -19.62
N HIS A 31 -17.70 5.07 -18.49
CA HIS A 31 -19.10 5.19 -18.08
C HIS A 31 -19.33 6.32 -17.07
N THR A 32 -18.27 7.02 -16.66
CA THR A 32 -18.32 8.10 -15.68
C THR A 32 -18.26 9.47 -16.35
N ASN A 33 -18.51 10.54 -15.59
CA ASN A 33 -18.50 11.90 -16.13
C ASN A 33 -17.13 12.25 -16.71
N MET A 34 -17.11 12.81 -17.92
CA MET A 34 -15.89 13.17 -18.61
C MET A 34 -15.82 14.67 -18.90
N GLY A 35 -14.67 15.25 -18.60
CA GLY A 35 -14.30 16.61 -18.96
C GLY A 35 -13.09 16.60 -19.89
N VAL A 36 -13.04 17.54 -20.83
CA VAL A 36 -11.85 17.84 -21.62
C VAL A 36 -11.31 19.20 -21.24
N VAL A 37 -10.04 19.26 -20.87
CA VAL A 37 -9.31 20.51 -20.68
C VAL A 37 -8.55 20.84 -21.95
N LEU A 38 -8.76 22.04 -22.47
CA LEU A 38 -8.10 22.53 -23.67
C LEU A 38 -7.15 23.66 -23.30
N ALA A 39 -5.88 23.52 -23.66
CA ALA A 39 -4.94 24.63 -23.66
C ALA A 39 -5.12 25.43 -24.96
N ILE A 40 -5.46 26.71 -24.85
CA ILE A 40 -5.78 27.55 -26.00
C ILE A 40 -4.97 28.85 -25.98
N LYS A 41 -4.77 29.42 -27.17
CA LYS A 41 -4.16 30.74 -27.32
C LYS A 41 -5.03 31.83 -26.68
N GLU A 42 -4.37 32.85 -26.13
CA GLU A 42 -5.05 33.96 -25.44
C GLU A 42 -6.10 34.66 -26.32
N LYS A 43 -5.81 34.86 -27.61
CA LYS A 43 -6.77 35.42 -28.57
C LYS A 43 -8.09 34.64 -28.61
N GLN A 44 -8.04 33.30 -28.62
CA GLN A 44 -9.23 32.46 -28.68
C GLN A 44 -10.02 32.53 -27.36
N TYR A 45 -9.31 32.56 -26.23
CA TYR A 45 -9.93 32.76 -24.93
C TYR A 45 -10.67 34.11 -24.85
N ASN A 46 -10.04 35.20 -25.33
CA ASN A 46 -10.63 36.54 -25.31
C ASN A 46 -11.88 36.65 -26.19
N ILE A 47 -11.89 35.97 -27.35
CA ILE A 47 -13.10 35.88 -28.19
C ILE A 47 -14.19 35.06 -27.47
N LEU A 48 -13.84 33.91 -26.88
CA LEU A 48 -14.82 33.08 -26.18
C LEU A 48 -15.52 33.81 -25.04
N ILE A 49 -14.78 34.59 -24.24
CA ILE A 49 -15.35 35.33 -23.11
C ILE A 49 -16.17 36.55 -23.54
N SER A 50 -15.89 37.15 -24.70
CA SER A 50 -16.67 38.28 -25.23
C SER A 50 -18.00 37.85 -25.84
N LEU A 51 -18.14 36.57 -26.23
CA LEU A 51 -19.38 36.02 -26.73
C LEU A 51 -20.43 35.83 -25.60
N PRO A 52 -21.72 36.04 -25.90
CA PRO A 52 -22.82 35.71 -24.99
C PRO A 52 -22.75 34.25 -24.53
N LYS A 53 -23.07 34.00 -23.25
CA LYS A 53 -23.15 32.63 -22.72
C LYS A 53 -24.24 31.82 -23.45
N GLY A 54 -24.08 30.50 -23.51
CA GLY A 54 -25.01 29.60 -24.19
C GLY A 54 -24.56 29.24 -25.61
N GLU A 55 -25.50 29.23 -26.54
CA GLU A 55 -25.31 28.73 -27.91
C GLU A 55 -24.15 29.40 -28.66
N SER A 56 -23.97 30.71 -28.53
CA SER A 56 -22.87 31.43 -29.22
C SER A 56 -21.49 30.88 -28.84
N ARG A 57 -21.27 30.55 -27.56
CA ARG A 57 -20.02 29.94 -27.11
C ARG A 57 -19.88 28.50 -27.58
N VAL A 58 -20.96 27.71 -27.53
CA VAL A 58 -20.99 26.31 -27.99
C VAL A 58 -20.66 26.22 -29.48
N THR A 59 -21.25 27.08 -30.30
CA THR A 59 -20.95 27.16 -31.74
C THR A 59 -19.51 27.59 -31.97
N TYR A 60 -19.00 28.56 -31.21
CA TYR A 60 -17.63 29.05 -31.38
C TYR A 60 -16.56 28.03 -31.02
N ILE A 61 -16.71 27.26 -29.92
CA ILE A 61 -15.74 26.22 -29.54
C ILE A 61 -15.66 25.08 -30.58
N ASN A 62 -16.68 24.91 -31.42
CA ASN A 62 -16.69 23.96 -32.52
C ASN A 62 -16.32 24.60 -33.86
N SER A 63 -15.88 25.87 -33.89
CA SER A 63 -15.43 26.51 -35.13
C SER A 63 -14.01 26.09 -35.50
N VAL A 64 -13.70 26.09 -36.81
CA VAL A 64 -12.35 25.83 -37.33
C VAL A 64 -11.33 26.78 -36.68
N SER A 65 -11.68 28.07 -36.54
CA SER A 65 -10.80 29.06 -35.91
C SER A 65 -10.40 28.70 -34.49
N PHE A 66 -11.34 28.18 -33.69
CA PHE A 66 -11.07 27.75 -32.33
C PHE A 66 -10.27 26.44 -32.31
N VAL A 67 -10.76 25.43 -33.02
CA VAL A 67 -10.22 24.05 -33.02
C VAL A 67 -8.76 24.01 -33.50
N ASP A 68 -8.43 24.74 -34.57
CA ASP A 68 -7.06 24.81 -35.11
C ASP A 68 -6.07 25.52 -34.18
N ASN A 69 -6.58 26.24 -33.16
CA ASN A 69 -5.78 26.97 -32.19
C ASN A 69 -5.74 26.30 -30.80
N ILE A 70 -6.23 25.07 -30.68
CA ILE A 70 -5.99 24.20 -29.52
C ILE A 70 -4.53 23.76 -29.54
N ILE A 71 -3.79 24.22 -28.54
CA ILE A 71 -2.36 23.95 -28.36
C ILE A 71 -2.16 22.54 -27.82
N ASP A 72 -2.94 22.19 -26.80
CA ASP A 72 -2.80 20.93 -26.07
C ASP A 72 -4.15 20.53 -25.45
N LEU A 73 -4.29 19.26 -25.08
CA LEU A 73 -5.52 18.72 -24.51
C LEU A 73 -5.24 17.70 -23.41
N ALA A 74 -6.16 17.63 -22.45
CA ALA A 74 -6.14 16.69 -21.36
C ALA A 74 -7.55 16.19 -21.09
N TRP A 75 -7.68 14.95 -20.67
CA TRP A 75 -8.95 14.39 -20.22
C TRP A 75 -8.97 14.30 -18.71
N ILE A 76 -10.13 14.63 -18.13
CA ILE A 76 -10.43 14.48 -16.72
C ILE A 76 -11.64 13.56 -16.62
N ILE A 77 -11.50 12.45 -15.91
CA ILE A 77 -12.59 11.51 -15.66
C ILE A 77 -12.94 11.57 -14.17
N TYR A 78 -14.21 11.82 -13.85
CA TYR A 78 -14.66 11.94 -12.46
C TYR A 78 -15.72 10.90 -12.13
N ASP A 79 -15.42 10.08 -11.13
CA ASP A 79 -16.31 9.08 -10.54
C ASP A 79 -16.76 9.58 -9.16
N GLU A 80 -17.98 10.11 -9.09
CA GLU A 80 -18.55 10.73 -7.89
C GLU A 80 -18.79 9.71 -6.77
N GLU A 81 -19.18 8.48 -7.12
CA GLU A 81 -19.46 7.41 -6.17
C GLU A 81 -18.17 6.94 -5.50
N LYS A 82 -17.11 6.75 -6.30
CA LYS A 82 -15.80 6.35 -5.77
C LYS A 82 -14.99 7.50 -5.17
N LYS A 83 -15.41 8.75 -5.40
CA LYS A 83 -14.64 9.96 -5.07
C LYS A 83 -13.26 9.95 -5.72
N LEU A 84 -13.21 9.62 -7.01
CA LEU A 84 -11.98 9.53 -7.79
C LEU A 84 -11.99 10.50 -8.97
N CYS A 85 -10.86 11.14 -9.21
CA CYS A 85 -10.63 11.95 -10.39
C CYS A 85 -9.36 11.48 -11.10
N GLU A 86 -9.48 10.99 -12.32
CA GLU A 86 -8.36 10.54 -13.14
C GLU A 86 -7.97 11.56 -14.20
N PHE A 87 -6.68 11.83 -14.33
CA PHE A 87 -6.09 12.63 -15.40
C PHE A 87 -5.52 11.71 -16.49
N ILE A 88 -5.86 11.96 -17.75
CA ILE A 88 -5.36 11.20 -18.90
C ILE A 88 -4.77 12.16 -19.92
N GLY A 89 -3.59 11.80 -20.44
CA GLY A 89 -2.89 12.52 -21.51
C GLY A 89 -2.24 13.84 -21.07
N VAL A 90 -2.12 14.10 -19.77
CA VAL A 90 -1.58 15.37 -19.28
C VAL A 90 -0.07 15.28 -19.08
N GLU A 91 0.70 16.08 -19.81
CA GLU A 91 2.16 16.17 -19.70
C GLU A 91 2.68 17.61 -19.81
N GLY A 92 3.97 17.79 -19.50
CA GLY A 92 4.67 19.06 -19.70
C GLY A 92 4.08 20.25 -18.95
N ASN A 93 4.08 21.42 -19.59
CA ASN A 93 3.62 22.68 -18.98
C ASN A 93 2.10 22.69 -18.72
N MET A 94 1.34 21.86 -19.45
CA MET A 94 -0.10 21.74 -19.26
C MET A 94 -0.43 21.08 -17.92
N LEU A 95 0.41 20.13 -17.48
CA LEU A 95 0.20 19.37 -16.25
C LEU A 95 0.01 20.25 -15.01
N THR A 96 0.93 21.16 -14.75
CA THR A 96 0.85 22.07 -13.60
C THR A 96 -0.41 22.94 -13.68
N THR A 97 -0.70 23.49 -14.87
CA THR A 97 -1.86 24.38 -15.09
C THR A 97 -3.18 23.63 -14.87
N VAL A 98 -3.30 22.41 -15.40
CA VAL A 98 -4.50 21.57 -15.25
C VAL A 98 -4.67 21.20 -13.79
N LEU A 99 -3.62 20.75 -13.12
CA LEU A 99 -3.70 20.33 -11.73
C LEU A 99 -4.06 21.49 -10.82
N GLU A 100 -3.40 22.65 -10.90
CA GLU A 100 -3.73 23.82 -10.08
C GLU A 100 -5.19 24.24 -10.20
N LYS A 101 -5.71 24.30 -11.44
CA LYS A 101 -7.12 24.66 -11.68
C LYS A 101 -8.07 23.57 -11.22
N THR A 102 -7.69 22.30 -11.35
CA THR A 102 -8.53 21.18 -10.93
C THR A 102 -8.60 21.10 -9.41
N LEU A 103 -7.47 21.20 -8.71
CA LEU A 103 -7.36 21.19 -7.24
C LEU A 103 -8.23 22.28 -6.61
N TYR A 104 -8.30 23.47 -7.22
CA TYR A 104 -9.12 24.57 -6.72
C TYR A 104 -10.63 24.28 -6.76
N ASN A 105 -11.08 23.42 -7.68
CA ASN A 105 -12.50 23.18 -7.94
C ASN A 105 -12.99 21.79 -7.49
N ILE A 106 -12.07 20.87 -7.18
CA ILE A 106 -12.43 19.52 -6.73
C ILE A 106 -12.50 19.46 -5.20
N PRO A 107 -13.51 18.77 -4.63
CA PRO A 107 -13.60 18.55 -3.18
C PRO A 107 -12.36 17.90 -2.56
N ASN A 108 -12.05 18.24 -1.30
CA ASN A 108 -10.86 17.74 -0.60
C ASN A 108 -10.90 16.22 -0.31
N ASP A 109 -12.08 15.62 -0.30
CA ASP A 109 -12.29 14.18 -0.10
C ASP A 109 -12.10 13.34 -1.37
N VAL A 110 -11.86 13.99 -2.52
CA VAL A 110 -11.59 13.29 -3.79
C VAL A 110 -10.12 12.92 -3.88
N THR A 111 -9.85 11.66 -4.24
CA THR A 111 -8.51 11.19 -4.58
C THR A 111 -8.24 11.43 -6.06
N LEU A 112 -7.16 12.14 -6.34
CA LEU A 112 -6.63 12.33 -7.68
C LEU A 112 -5.80 11.10 -8.09
N CYS A 113 -5.85 10.74 -9.35
CA CYS A 113 -5.09 9.62 -9.86
C CYS A 113 -4.66 9.80 -11.30
N VAL A 114 -3.62 9.07 -11.70
CA VAL A 114 -3.11 9.04 -13.07
C VAL A 114 -2.64 7.62 -13.40
N GLY A 115 -2.86 7.19 -14.63
CA GLY A 115 -2.31 5.97 -15.21
C GLY A 115 -1.32 6.28 -16.33
N ILE A 116 -0.11 5.70 -16.27
CA ILE A 116 0.96 5.89 -17.26
C ILE A 116 1.38 4.52 -17.79
N GLY A 117 1.04 4.22 -19.04
CA GLY A 117 1.43 2.97 -19.71
C GLY A 117 2.94 2.82 -19.86
N PHE A 118 3.46 1.58 -19.73
CA PHE A 118 4.89 1.30 -19.94
C PHE A 118 5.36 1.47 -21.38
N ASP A 119 4.43 1.44 -22.33
CA ASP A 119 4.64 1.74 -23.74
C ASP A 119 4.71 3.24 -24.04
N HIS A 120 4.33 4.12 -23.09
CA HIS A 120 4.39 5.56 -23.31
C HIS A 120 5.85 6.04 -23.50
N PRO A 121 6.15 6.83 -24.56
CA PRO A 121 7.52 7.26 -24.88
C PRO A 121 8.12 8.12 -23.77
N ASN A 122 7.31 8.99 -23.16
CA ASN A 122 7.75 9.94 -22.12
C ASN A 122 7.52 9.43 -20.67
N LYS A 123 7.26 8.14 -20.45
CA LYS A 123 6.81 7.62 -19.14
C LYS A 123 7.70 8.03 -17.96
N VAL A 124 9.03 8.03 -18.12
CA VAL A 124 9.97 8.36 -17.04
C VAL A 124 9.83 9.83 -16.64
N LYS A 125 9.78 10.72 -17.63
CA LYS A 125 9.58 12.15 -17.41
C LYS A 125 8.21 12.41 -16.78
N MET A 126 7.14 11.79 -17.30
CA MET A 126 5.81 11.94 -16.75
C MET A 126 5.74 11.50 -15.29
N ILE A 127 6.21 10.30 -14.97
CA ILE A 127 6.26 9.80 -13.59
C ILE A 127 6.98 10.80 -12.69
N THR A 128 8.16 11.29 -13.13
CA THR A 128 8.94 12.29 -12.37
C THR A 128 8.17 13.60 -12.16
N ASP A 129 7.48 14.08 -13.19
CA ASP A 129 6.69 15.32 -13.12
C ASP A 129 5.47 15.14 -12.19
N TYR A 130 4.78 14.00 -12.22
CA TYR A 130 3.69 13.69 -11.30
C TYR A 130 4.16 13.55 -9.83
N LEU A 131 5.31 12.91 -9.59
CA LEU A 131 5.92 12.83 -8.25
C LEU A 131 6.21 14.22 -7.68
N LYS A 132 6.78 15.13 -8.47
CA LYS A 132 7.02 16.53 -8.07
C LYS A 132 5.74 17.27 -7.72
N LEU A 133 4.60 16.82 -8.26
CA LEU A 133 3.28 17.37 -7.99
C LEU A 133 2.55 16.58 -6.91
N GLY A 134 3.25 15.80 -6.08
CA GLY A 134 2.70 15.12 -4.90
C GLY A 134 1.92 13.84 -5.19
N PHE A 135 1.99 13.31 -6.42
CA PHE A 135 1.47 11.97 -6.69
C PHE A 135 2.42 10.91 -6.11
N ARG A 136 1.84 9.92 -5.45
CA ARG A 136 2.49 8.93 -4.59
C ARG A 136 1.73 7.60 -4.62
N ASP A 137 2.06 6.71 -3.68
CA ASP A 137 1.38 5.43 -3.47
C ASP A 137 1.29 4.59 -4.77
N PRO A 138 2.43 4.31 -5.43
CA PRO A 138 2.44 3.72 -6.76
C PRO A 138 1.97 2.27 -6.75
N TYR A 139 1.29 1.86 -7.82
CA TYR A 139 1.00 0.46 -8.10
C TYR A 139 0.97 0.18 -9.60
N ILE A 140 1.11 -1.08 -9.97
CA ILE A 140 1.07 -1.55 -11.36
C ILE A 140 -0.27 -2.18 -11.66
N SER A 141 -0.83 -1.85 -12.81
CA SER A 141 -2.09 -2.41 -13.27
C SER A 141 -2.10 -2.56 -14.78
N LYS A 142 -2.99 -3.40 -15.30
CA LYS A 142 -3.30 -3.50 -16.73
C LYS A 142 -4.31 -2.44 -17.19
N LYS A 143 -5.00 -1.84 -16.23
CA LYS A 143 -5.98 -0.77 -16.43
C LYS A 143 -5.65 0.39 -15.51
N SER A 144 -5.89 1.61 -15.95
CA SER A 144 -5.85 2.77 -15.10
C SER A 144 -6.96 2.70 -14.02
N PRO A 145 -6.94 3.60 -13.01
CA PRO A 145 -7.89 3.57 -11.92
C PRO A 145 -9.37 3.58 -12.35
N LEU A 146 -9.73 4.36 -13.37
CA LEU A 146 -11.09 4.43 -13.92
C LEU A 146 -11.25 3.67 -15.25
N GLY A 147 -10.31 2.75 -15.54
CA GLY A 147 -10.54 1.68 -16.50
C GLY A 147 -9.90 1.82 -17.87
N LEU A 148 -9.06 2.84 -18.11
CA LEU A 148 -8.31 2.95 -19.36
C LEU A 148 -7.39 1.73 -19.51
N GLN A 149 -7.56 0.97 -20.59
CA GLN A 149 -6.79 -0.23 -20.85
C GLN A 149 -5.38 0.15 -21.33
N PHE A 150 -4.34 -0.37 -20.67
CA PHE A 150 -2.97 -0.30 -21.17
C PHE A 150 -2.68 -1.47 -22.12
N THR A 151 -1.72 -1.27 -23.03
CA THR A 151 -1.25 -2.31 -23.95
C THR A 151 -0.70 -3.53 -23.21
N GLU A 152 0.07 -3.30 -22.15
CA GLU A 152 0.54 -4.36 -21.25
C GLU A 152 0.21 -4.04 -19.79
N HIS A 153 0.99 -3.14 -19.20
CA HIS A 153 0.85 -2.65 -17.84
C HIS A 153 1.22 -1.17 -17.81
N GLY A 154 0.78 -0.49 -16.77
CA GLY A 154 1.15 0.88 -16.49
C GLY A 154 1.36 1.11 -15.00
N VAL A 155 2.04 2.21 -14.68
CA VAL A 155 2.14 2.73 -13.33
C VAL A 155 0.92 3.60 -13.07
N CYS A 156 0.23 3.32 -11.97
CA CYS A 156 -0.82 4.15 -11.44
C CYS A 156 -0.28 4.89 -10.21
N LEU A 157 -0.53 6.19 -10.12
CA LEU A 157 -0.15 7.03 -8.99
C LEU A 157 -1.39 7.70 -8.41
N LEU A 158 -1.36 7.97 -7.11
CA LEU A 158 -2.46 8.53 -6.34
C LEU A 158 -2.02 9.81 -5.64
N ARG A 159 -2.93 10.76 -5.49
CA ARG A 159 -2.71 11.97 -4.72
C ARG A 159 -3.98 12.31 -3.95
N GLU A 160 -3.86 12.49 -2.65
CA GLU A 160 -4.92 13.11 -1.87
C GLU A 160 -4.91 14.61 -2.13
N ASN A 161 -6.09 15.20 -2.33
CA ASN A 161 -6.21 16.62 -2.67
C ASN A 161 -5.68 17.54 -1.55
N ASN A 162 -5.63 17.06 -0.30
CA ASN A 162 -5.23 17.85 0.87
C ASN A 162 -3.76 17.67 1.33
N VAL A 163 -2.92 16.90 0.63
CA VAL A 163 -1.53 16.65 1.05
C VAL A 163 -0.52 17.00 -0.05
N ILE A 164 0.55 17.71 0.32
CA ILE A 164 1.56 18.23 -0.62
C ILE A 164 2.96 17.64 -0.35
N ASP A 165 3.29 17.26 0.89
CA ASP A 165 4.68 16.89 1.25
C ASP A 165 4.84 15.39 1.55
N ASP A 166 5.30 14.62 0.55
CA ASP A 166 5.97 13.32 0.75
C ASP A 166 6.78 12.92 -0.50
N ASP A 167 8.02 12.46 -0.33
CA ASP A 167 8.85 11.96 -1.44
C ASP A 167 8.58 10.48 -1.68
N SER A 168 8.10 10.13 -2.87
CA SER A 168 7.75 8.76 -3.28
C SER A 168 8.60 8.22 -4.44
N VAL A 169 9.75 8.85 -4.73
CA VAL A 169 10.67 8.36 -5.79
C VAL A 169 11.13 6.93 -5.49
N ASN A 170 11.53 6.66 -4.25
CA ASN A 170 12.04 5.35 -3.85
C ASN A 170 10.95 4.26 -3.84
N ASP A 171 9.69 4.62 -3.60
CA ASP A 171 8.56 3.70 -3.70
C ASP A 171 8.39 3.16 -5.12
N ILE A 172 8.48 4.05 -6.11
CA ILE A 172 8.39 3.67 -7.53
C ILE A 172 9.58 2.82 -7.93
N GLY A 173 10.79 3.22 -7.54
CA GLY A 173 12.01 2.46 -7.79
C GLY A 173 11.90 1.03 -7.26
N HIS A 174 11.52 0.88 -5.99
CA HIS A 174 11.29 -0.42 -5.36
C HIS A 174 10.23 -1.24 -6.11
N MET A 175 9.07 -0.65 -6.38
CA MET A 175 7.97 -1.33 -7.08
C MET A 175 8.39 -1.85 -8.46
N LEU A 176 9.08 -1.03 -9.26
CA LEU A 176 9.55 -1.42 -10.59
C LEU A 176 10.59 -2.56 -10.52
N VAL A 177 11.55 -2.47 -9.59
CA VAL A 177 12.54 -3.54 -9.38
C VAL A 177 11.86 -4.87 -9.05
N GLN A 178 10.86 -4.85 -8.15
CA GLN A 178 10.12 -6.06 -7.77
C GLN A 178 9.20 -6.59 -8.89
N PHE A 179 8.67 -5.71 -9.73
CA PHE A 179 7.84 -6.10 -10.86
C PHE A 179 8.65 -6.82 -11.93
N TYR A 180 9.82 -6.29 -12.28
CA TYR A 180 10.70 -6.87 -13.29
C TYR A 180 11.43 -8.13 -12.81
N SER A 181 11.51 -8.38 -11.50
CA SER A 181 12.05 -9.64 -10.92
C SER A 181 11.08 -10.84 -11.04
N LYS A 182 10.52 -11.07 -12.23
CA LYS A 182 9.45 -12.05 -12.49
C LYS A 182 9.77 -13.49 -12.07
N GLU A 183 11.05 -13.86 -11.99
CA GLU A 183 11.50 -15.23 -11.74
C GLU A 183 11.09 -15.79 -10.37
N LYS A 184 10.90 -14.94 -9.36
CA LYS A 184 10.74 -15.42 -7.97
C LYS A 184 9.30 -15.82 -7.64
N GLY A 185 8.29 -15.25 -8.29
CA GLY A 185 6.87 -15.46 -7.94
C GLY A 185 6.46 -14.94 -6.54
N TYR A 186 7.37 -14.26 -5.84
CA TYR A 186 7.18 -13.56 -4.58
C TYR A 186 7.96 -12.23 -4.63
N CYS A 187 7.70 -11.35 -3.66
CA CYS A 187 8.36 -10.06 -3.46
C CYS A 187 9.39 -10.17 -2.33
N THR A 188 10.43 -9.34 -2.38
CA THR A 188 11.39 -9.23 -1.28
C THR A 188 11.30 -7.87 -0.63
N LEU A 189 11.06 -7.83 0.68
CA LEU A 189 11.09 -6.62 1.48
C LEU A 189 12.41 -6.56 2.26
N LYS A 190 13.16 -5.47 2.11
CA LYS A 190 14.25 -5.09 3.00
C LYS A 190 13.74 -4.04 3.97
N ALA A 191 13.80 -4.28 5.27
CA ALA A 191 13.24 -3.39 6.29
C ALA A 191 14.13 -3.24 7.52
N CYS A 192 13.93 -2.15 8.26
CA CYS A 192 14.50 -1.94 9.60
C CYS A 192 13.51 -1.15 10.47
N LEU A 193 13.68 -1.23 11.78
CA LEU A 193 12.91 -0.42 12.72
C LEU A 193 13.52 0.98 12.83
N SER A 194 12.67 2.01 12.86
CA SER A 194 13.10 3.37 13.23
C SER A 194 13.57 3.42 14.69
N LYS A 195 14.42 4.40 15.03
CA LYS A 195 14.91 4.60 16.41
C LYS A 195 13.78 4.77 17.42
N ASP A 196 12.73 5.52 17.05
CA ASP A 196 11.56 5.73 17.92
C ASP A 196 10.76 4.43 18.11
N ALA A 197 10.61 3.61 17.06
CA ALA A 197 9.98 2.30 17.18
C ALA A 197 10.79 1.37 18.08
N ILE A 198 12.12 1.30 17.91
CA ILE A 198 13.02 0.51 18.76
C ILE A 198 12.86 0.92 20.23
N LYS A 199 12.93 2.23 20.51
CA LYS A 199 12.78 2.75 21.87
C LYS A 199 11.42 2.38 22.48
N TYR A 200 10.35 2.52 21.70
CA TYR A 200 9.00 2.16 22.14
C TYR A 200 8.91 0.66 22.46
N LEU A 201 9.33 -0.19 21.53
CA LEU A 201 9.26 -1.64 21.66
C LEU A 201 10.09 -2.14 22.86
N GLN A 202 11.30 -1.61 23.05
CA GLN A 202 12.15 -1.93 24.20
C GLN A 202 11.53 -1.51 25.54
N VAL A 203 10.74 -0.43 25.56
CA VAL A 203 9.98 -0.05 26.77
C VAL A 203 8.82 -1.02 26.99
N THR A 204 8.08 -1.38 25.94
CA THR A 204 6.95 -2.32 26.07
C THR A 204 7.34 -3.74 26.42
N SER A 205 8.58 -4.19 26.15
CA SER A 205 9.06 -5.48 26.66
C SER A 205 9.46 -5.45 28.13
N LYS A 206 9.57 -4.27 28.74
CA LYS A 206 9.87 -4.08 30.16
C LYS A 206 8.63 -3.76 31.00
N LEU A 207 7.53 -3.38 30.34
CA LEU A 207 6.28 -3.00 30.97
C LEU A 207 5.22 -4.06 30.66
N GLY A 208 4.94 -4.96 31.60
CA GLY A 208 3.80 -5.88 31.49
C GLY A 208 2.70 -5.59 32.50
N SER A 209 3.00 -4.99 33.65
CA SER A 209 2.04 -4.82 34.73
C SER A 209 1.18 -3.56 34.58
N THR A 210 -0.15 -3.73 34.53
CA THR A 210 -1.10 -2.63 34.76
C THR A 210 -2.12 -3.01 35.82
N ILE A 211 -2.56 -2.04 36.60
CA ILE A 211 -3.64 -2.21 37.58
C ILE A 211 -4.96 -2.26 36.82
N ASN A 212 -5.72 -3.34 36.97
CA ASN A 212 -7.07 -3.46 36.45
C ASN A 212 -8.08 -2.65 37.26
N GLU A 213 -9.30 -2.51 36.74
CA GLU A 213 -10.41 -1.82 37.42
C GLU A 213 -10.72 -2.39 38.81
N ASN A 214 -10.40 -3.66 39.05
CA ASN A 214 -10.56 -4.35 40.33
C ASN A 214 -9.33 -4.20 41.27
N GLY A 215 -8.35 -3.37 40.93
CA GLY A 215 -7.13 -3.17 41.71
C GLY A 215 -6.07 -4.28 41.57
N VAL A 216 -6.35 -5.34 40.80
CA VAL A 216 -5.40 -6.44 40.57
C VAL A 216 -4.42 -6.04 39.47
N ILE A 217 -3.13 -6.19 39.75
CA ILE A 217 -2.09 -6.04 38.72
C ILE A 217 -2.14 -7.28 37.82
N THR A 218 -2.47 -7.10 36.54
CA THR A 218 -2.30 -8.17 35.54
C THR A 218 -1.27 -7.80 34.49
N GLN A 219 -0.64 -8.85 33.95
CA GLN A 219 0.19 -8.74 32.77
C GLN A 219 -0.70 -8.39 31.58
N LYS A 220 -0.36 -7.31 30.87
CA LYS A 220 -0.94 -6.92 29.59
C LYS A 220 0.15 -6.91 28.55
N GLU A 221 0.08 -7.84 27.62
CA GLU A 221 0.82 -7.72 26.38
C GLU A 221 0.31 -6.50 25.60
N VAL A 222 1.23 -5.80 24.94
CA VAL A 222 0.91 -4.67 24.07
C VAL A 222 1.05 -5.14 22.65
N ALA A 223 0.01 -4.95 21.85
CA ALA A 223 0.02 -5.25 20.42
C ALA A 223 -0.28 -4.01 19.59
N GLY A 224 0.11 -4.02 18.31
CA GLY A 224 -0.19 -2.93 17.41
C GLY A 224 0.34 -3.17 15.99
N ARG A 225 0.25 -2.12 15.18
CA ARG A 225 0.72 -2.10 13.79
C ARG A 225 2.01 -1.31 13.64
N LEU A 226 2.77 -1.66 12.62
CA LEU A 226 3.85 -0.85 12.10
C LEU A 226 3.46 -0.28 10.72
N LEU A 227 3.97 0.90 10.40
CA LEU A 227 3.79 1.55 9.11
C LEU A 227 5.14 1.82 8.46
N VAL A 228 5.20 1.80 7.14
CA VAL A 228 6.37 2.29 6.40
C VAL A 228 6.31 3.81 6.40
N LYS A 229 7.25 4.45 7.11
CA LYS A 229 7.37 5.91 7.11
C LYS A 229 8.09 6.43 5.88
N LYS A 230 9.15 5.72 5.45
CA LYS A 230 9.95 6.08 4.28
C LYS A 230 10.67 4.86 3.71
N ILE A 231 11.06 4.96 2.45
CA ILE A 231 11.95 4.03 1.76
C ILE A 231 13.23 4.79 1.41
N ASP A 232 14.39 4.29 1.82
CA ASP A 232 15.68 4.91 1.48
C ASP A 232 16.17 4.52 0.07
N ASP A 233 17.27 5.12 -0.36
CA ASP A 233 17.85 4.90 -1.71
C ASP A 233 18.36 3.47 -1.92
N THR A 234 18.49 2.69 -0.84
CA THR A 234 18.82 1.26 -0.89
C THR A 234 17.58 0.36 -0.84
N PHE A 235 16.40 0.96 -0.99
CA PHE A 235 15.07 0.37 -0.83
C PHE A 235 14.82 -0.28 0.54
N THR A 236 15.47 0.23 1.59
CA THR A 236 15.18 -0.18 2.97
C THR A 236 13.94 0.55 3.48
N HIS A 237 12.95 -0.22 3.92
CA HIS A 237 11.71 0.27 4.48
C HIS A 237 11.88 0.56 5.97
N HIS A 238 11.69 1.81 6.37
CA HIS A 238 11.78 2.22 7.76
C HIS A 238 10.43 2.10 8.45
N LEU A 239 10.30 1.11 9.33
CA LEU A 239 9.08 0.83 10.05
C LEU A 239 8.95 1.70 11.31
N VAL A 240 7.76 2.27 11.51
CA VAL A 240 7.38 3.09 12.68
C VAL A 240 6.13 2.53 13.34
N ILE A 241 5.95 2.78 14.63
CA ILE A 241 4.75 2.37 15.37
C ILE A 241 3.57 3.24 14.96
N ASP A 242 2.46 2.61 14.60
CA ASP A 242 1.17 3.29 14.50
C ASP A 242 0.54 3.38 15.89
N LYS A 243 0.71 4.52 16.54
CA LYS A 243 0.19 4.76 17.89
C LYS A 243 -1.33 4.69 17.97
N THR A 244 -2.05 4.86 16.86
CA THR A 244 -3.52 4.78 16.83
C THR A 244 -4.03 3.33 16.84
N SER A 245 -3.14 2.36 16.60
CA SER A 245 -3.47 0.94 16.53
C SER A 245 -3.12 0.14 17.79
N LEU A 246 -2.65 0.82 18.83
CA LEU A 246 -2.18 0.16 20.05
C LEU A 246 -3.35 -0.50 20.79
N PHE A 247 -3.16 -1.76 21.12
CA PHE A 247 -4.10 -2.56 21.90
C PHE A 247 -3.40 -3.12 23.13
N TYR A 248 -4.02 -2.96 24.29
CA TYR A 248 -3.56 -3.52 25.55
C TYR A 248 -4.41 -4.75 25.85
N GLY A 249 -3.77 -5.93 25.85
CA GLY A 249 -4.42 -7.20 26.16
C GLY A 249 -5.08 -7.17 27.55
N LYS A 250 -6.13 -7.97 27.77
CA LYS A 250 -6.70 -8.11 29.13
C LYS A 250 -5.86 -9.05 29.99
N GLU A 251 -5.15 -10.00 29.38
CA GLU A 251 -4.32 -11.05 30.01
C GLU A 251 -3.15 -11.47 29.07
N GLU A 252 -2.78 -12.76 29.03
CA GLU A 252 -1.76 -13.38 28.16
C GLU A 252 -2.18 -13.54 26.69
N SER A 253 -3.23 -12.84 26.24
CA SER A 253 -3.65 -12.91 24.85
C SER A 253 -3.97 -11.54 24.30
N VAL A 254 -3.47 -11.31 23.09
CA VAL A 254 -3.80 -10.17 22.26
C VAL A 254 -4.48 -10.67 20.99
N PRO A 255 -5.52 -9.96 20.50
CA PRO A 255 -6.13 -10.29 19.23
C PRO A 255 -5.11 -10.08 18.10
N VAL A 256 -5.30 -10.82 17.00
CA VAL A 256 -4.55 -10.60 15.77
C VAL A 256 -4.84 -9.20 15.26
N ILE A 257 -3.84 -8.32 15.35
CA ILE A 257 -3.95 -6.95 14.87
C ILE A 257 -3.86 -6.95 13.34
N GLU A 258 -4.83 -6.30 12.70
CA GLU A 258 -4.90 -6.13 11.25
C GLU A 258 -3.70 -5.33 10.73
N GLY A 259 -3.13 -5.71 9.58
CA GLY A 259 -2.18 -4.88 8.86
C GLY A 259 -1.04 -5.65 8.21
N LEU A 260 -0.30 -4.99 7.31
CA LEU A 260 0.87 -5.56 6.63
C LEU A 260 2.00 -5.89 7.61
N TYR A 261 2.10 -5.14 8.71
CA TYR A 261 3.14 -5.32 9.73
C TYR A 261 2.48 -5.15 11.08
N ASN A 262 2.62 -6.15 11.94
CA ASN A 262 2.10 -6.08 13.30
C ASN A 262 3.13 -6.58 14.30
N PHE A 263 2.87 -6.32 15.58
CA PHE A 263 3.73 -6.74 16.67
C PHE A 263 2.93 -7.03 17.93
N HIS A 264 3.54 -7.78 18.85
CA HIS A 264 3.17 -7.77 20.26
C HIS A 264 4.41 -7.88 21.17
N SER A 265 4.21 -7.70 22.48
CA SER A 265 5.27 -7.83 23.49
C SER A 265 5.10 -9.07 24.36
N HIS A 266 6.23 -9.71 24.67
CA HIS A 266 6.40 -10.62 25.79
C HIS A 266 7.14 -9.87 26.90
N PRO A 267 6.41 -9.33 27.90
CA PRO A 267 7.02 -8.51 28.95
C PRO A 267 7.74 -9.35 30.00
N VAL A 268 8.49 -8.69 30.90
CA VAL A 268 9.32 -9.32 31.95
C VAL A 268 8.55 -10.34 32.79
N GLU A 269 7.30 -10.04 33.12
CA GLU A 269 6.43 -10.88 33.92
C GLU A 269 6.18 -12.25 33.27
N ALA A 270 6.23 -12.35 31.94
CA ALA A 270 6.13 -13.62 31.23
C ALA A 270 7.33 -14.54 31.54
N TYR A 271 8.53 -13.97 31.69
CA TYR A 271 9.76 -14.70 32.01
C TYR A 271 9.69 -15.25 33.43
N GLU A 272 9.31 -14.39 34.38
CA GLU A 272 9.20 -14.74 35.79
C GLU A 272 8.18 -15.87 36.00
N ARG A 273 7.00 -15.76 35.40
CA ARG A 273 5.93 -16.76 35.52
C ARG A 273 6.32 -18.10 34.88
N LYS A 274 6.87 -18.08 33.66
CA LYS A 274 7.26 -19.30 32.95
C LYS A 274 8.62 -19.84 33.42
N LYS A 275 9.31 -19.12 34.31
CA LYS A 275 10.66 -19.43 34.83
C LYS A 275 11.65 -19.70 33.69
N THR A 276 11.63 -18.83 32.69
CA THR A 276 12.47 -18.94 31.49
C THR A 276 13.47 -17.79 31.41
N LYS A 277 14.60 -18.03 30.76
CA LYS A 277 15.62 -17.03 30.45
C LYS A 277 15.31 -16.26 29.16
N PHE A 278 14.59 -16.88 28.23
CA PHE A 278 14.25 -16.34 26.92
C PHE A 278 12.76 -16.54 26.65
N ALA A 279 12.10 -15.57 25.99
CA ALA A 279 10.67 -15.62 25.69
C ALA A 279 10.42 -15.60 24.18
N TRP A 280 10.91 -16.63 23.49
CA TRP A 280 10.66 -16.81 22.06
C TRP A 280 9.16 -16.95 21.74
N PRO A 281 8.76 -16.74 20.47
CA PRO A 281 7.39 -16.97 20.01
C PRO A 281 6.84 -18.36 20.37
N SER A 282 5.61 -18.39 20.83
CA SER A 282 4.82 -19.60 21.10
C SER A 282 4.15 -20.15 19.83
N ALA A 283 3.66 -21.39 19.88
CA ALA A 283 2.87 -21.96 18.78
C ALA A 283 1.62 -21.10 18.45
N GLY A 284 1.02 -20.47 19.47
CA GLY A 284 -0.10 -19.55 19.31
C GLY A 284 0.25 -18.32 18.46
N ASP A 285 1.47 -17.79 18.62
CA ASP A 285 1.95 -16.64 17.83
C ASP A 285 2.09 -16.99 16.35
N TYR A 286 2.58 -18.20 16.05
CA TYR A 286 2.66 -18.70 14.67
C TYR A 286 1.28 -18.90 14.03
N VAL A 287 0.32 -19.44 14.78
CA VAL A 287 -1.07 -19.56 14.32
C VAL A 287 -1.66 -18.16 14.10
N GLY A 288 -1.50 -17.24 15.05
CA GLY A 288 -1.98 -15.86 14.95
C GLY A 288 -1.42 -15.14 13.73
N PHE A 289 -0.10 -15.24 13.51
CA PHE A 289 0.55 -14.70 12.33
C PHE A 289 0.02 -15.30 11.03
N LEU A 290 -0.13 -16.63 10.94
CA LEU A 290 -0.68 -17.26 9.75
C LEU A 290 -2.10 -16.77 9.45
N LYS A 291 -2.96 -16.66 10.47
CA LYS A 291 -4.31 -16.09 10.32
C LYS A 291 -4.25 -14.65 9.82
N ALA A 292 -3.30 -13.86 10.29
CA ALA A 292 -3.06 -12.49 9.82
C ALA A 292 -2.64 -12.45 8.34
N VAL A 293 -1.74 -13.34 7.91
CA VAL A 293 -1.30 -13.44 6.51
C VAL A 293 -2.46 -13.79 5.57
N VAL A 294 -3.32 -14.72 5.97
CA VAL A 294 -4.49 -15.13 5.18
C VAL A 294 -5.50 -13.98 5.10
N LYS A 295 -5.86 -13.38 6.24
CA LYS A 295 -6.93 -12.38 6.32
C LYS A 295 -6.54 -10.98 5.83
N TYR A 296 -5.35 -10.52 6.21
CA TYR A 296 -4.93 -9.13 6.07
C TYR A 296 -3.74 -8.93 5.13
N ASP A 297 -3.23 -10.00 4.51
CA ASP A 297 -1.96 -9.99 3.77
C ASP A 297 -0.77 -9.53 4.62
N THR A 298 -0.78 -9.80 5.94
CA THR A 298 0.35 -9.51 6.83
C THR A 298 1.64 -10.10 6.25
N ILE A 299 2.67 -9.26 6.15
CA ILE A 299 3.98 -9.57 5.59
C ILE A 299 4.91 -10.13 6.67
N LEU A 300 4.91 -9.50 7.84
CA LEU A 300 5.68 -9.94 9.01
C LEU A 300 4.95 -9.64 10.31
N HIS A 301 5.35 -10.39 11.31
CA HIS A 301 4.95 -10.20 12.70
C HIS A 301 6.19 -10.08 13.59
N ILE A 302 6.21 -9.10 14.48
CA ILE A 302 7.31 -8.88 15.44
C ILE A 302 6.89 -9.27 16.85
N VAL A 303 7.60 -10.21 17.46
CA VAL A 303 7.47 -10.52 18.89
C VAL A 303 8.58 -9.82 19.64
N THR A 304 8.21 -8.91 20.53
CA THR A 304 9.14 -8.02 21.24
C THR A 304 9.45 -8.59 22.61
N THR A 305 10.73 -8.66 22.99
CA THR A 305 11.19 -9.42 24.17
C THR A 305 12.26 -8.63 24.95
N ILE A 306 12.72 -9.15 26.10
CA ILE A 306 13.78 -8.49 26.88
C ILE A 306 15.11 -8.48 26.13
N GLU A 307 15.46 -9.58 25.46
CA GLU A 307 16.73 -9.73 24.74
C GLU A 307 16.79 -9.00 23.40
N GLY A 308 15.64 -8.72 22.79
CA GLY A 308 15.55 -8.19 21.44
C GLY A 308 14.15 -8.36 20.87
N PHE A 309 14.05 -8.58 19.56
CA PHE A 309 12.79 -8.90 18.92
C PHE A 309 12.94 -10.00 17.88
N TYR A 310 11.90 -10.82 17.73
CA TYR A 310 11.81 -11.89 16.75
C TYR A 310 10.97 -11.41 15.57
N VAL A 311 11.52 -11.49 14.36
CA VAL A 311 10.82 -11.22 13.11
C VAL A 311 10.34 -12.54 12.54
N ILE A 312 9.02 -12.72 12.46
CA ILE A 312 8.36 -13.89 11.86
C ILE A 312 7.84 -13.52 10.48
N SER A 313 8.16 -14.32 9.48
CA SER A 313 7.62 -14.21 8.12
C SER A 313 7.37 -15.59 7.50
N LEU A 314 6.61 -15.68 6.42
CA LEU A 314 6.47 -16.93 5.68
C LEU A 314 7.76 -17.28 4.92
N GLY A 315 8.06 -18.57 4.81
CA GLY A 315 9.03 -19.08 3.84
C GLY A 315 8.61 -18.70 2.41
N SER A 316 9.60 -18.53 1.52
CA SER A 316 9.36 -18.02 0.16
C SER A 316 8.36 -18.86 -0.64
N TYR A 317 8.36 -20.18 -0.47
CA TYR A 317 7.37 -21.08 -1.06
C TYR A 317 5.95 -20.73 -0.62
N TRP A 318 5.72 -20.57 0.69
CA TRP A 318 4.39 -20.28 1.23
C TRP A 318 3.95 -18.85 0.99
N ALA A 319 4.88 -17.88 0.94
CA ALA A 319 4.58 -16.51 0.52
C ALA A 319 3.96 -16.48 -0.89
N LYS A 320 4.42 -17.35 -1.80
CA LYS A 320 3.86 -17.51 -3.15
C LYS A 320 2.54 -18.30 -3.13
N ASN A 321 2.48 -19.39 -2.36
CA ASN A 321 1.41 -20.38 -2.40
C ASN A 321 0.43 -20.29 -1.20
N LYS A 322 0.24 -19.11 -0.61
CA LYS A 322 -0.53 -18.98 0.65
C LYS A 322 -1.98 -19.50 0.58
N PHE A 323 -2.57 -19.55 -0.61
CA PHE A 323 -3.94 -20.03 -0.81
C PHE A 323 -4.07 -21.54 -0.94
N THR A 324 -2.95 -22.27 -0.96
CA THR A 324 -2.95 -23.73 -0.93
C THR A 324 -2.71 -24.28 0.47
N ILE A 325 -2.73 -23.41 1.48
CA ILE A 325 -2.62 -23.77 2.89
C ILE A 325 -3.94 -24.44 3.30
N ASP A 326 -3.86 -25.65 3.84
CA ASP A 326 -5.01 -26.44 4.30
C ASP A 326 -5.18 -26.36 5.84
N ASP A 327 -6.31 -26.83 6.34
CA ASP A 327 -6.68 -26.69 7.76
C ASP A 327 -5.78 -27.54 8.69
N LYS A 328 -5.11 -28.56 8.13
CA LYS A 328 -4.16 -29.42 8.86
C LYS A 328 -2.93 -28.64 9.34
N ILE A 329 -2.63 -27.50 8.74
CA ILE A 329 -1.48 -26.68 9.10
C ILE A 329 -1.55 -26.20 10.56
N ILE A 330 -2.74 -25.93 11.08
CA ILE A 330 -2.90 -25.45 12.46
C ILE A 330 -2.51 -26.56 13.44
N SER A 331 -2.97 -27.78 13.20
CA SER A 331 -2.58 -28.95 14.00
C SER A 331 -1.07 -29.21 13.92
N PHE A 332 -0.48 -29.04 12.75
CA PHE A 332 0.98 -29.13 12.57
C PHE A 332 1.72 -28.07 13.40
N ILE A 333 1.30 -26.80 13.32
CA ILE A 333 1.92 -25.70 14.07
C ILE A 333 1.82 -25.97 15.59
N MET A 334 0.63 -26.27 16.09
CA MET A 334 0.40 -26.51 17.51
C MET A 334 1.25 -27.67 18.05
N LYS A 335 1.53 -28.69 17.23
CA LYS A 335 2.34 -29.85 17.61
C LYS A 335 3.84 -29.59 17.51
N GLU A 336 4.31 -29.01 16.41
CA GLU A 336 5.75 -28.94 16.09
C GLU A 336 6.43 -27.64 16.56
N TYR A 337 5.67 -26.57 16.79
CA TYR A 337 6.17 -25.27 17.26
C TYR A 337 6.00 -25.08 18.77
N ASP A 338 5.42 -26.06 19.49
CA ASP A 338 5.38 -26.02 20.94
C ASP A 338 6.70 -26.51 21.56
N PHE A 339 7.53 -25.56 21.97
CA PHE A 339 8.81 -25.81 22.65
C PHE A 339 8.72 -25.74 24.18
N SER A 340 7.51 -25.57 24.76
CA SER A 340 7.31 -25.39 26.20
C SER A 340 7.62 -26.64 27.04
N CYS A 341 7.54 -27.83 26.42
CA CYS A 341 7.56 -29.13 27.11
C CYS A 341 8.96 -29.67 27.46
N LYS A 342 10.07 -29.01 27.06
CA LYS A 342 11.42 -29.59 27.19
C LYS A 342 12.27 -28.88 28.25
N ARG A 343 11.86 -28.96 29.52
CA ARG A 343 12.42 -28.21 30.66
C ARG A 343 13.84 -28.59 31.13
N ASN A 344 14.53 -29.54 30.48
CA ASN A 344 15.81 -30.07 30.97
C ASN A 344 17.04 -29.66 30.13
N GLY A 345 16.90 -28.69 29.21
CA GLY A 345 18.02 -28.18 28.41
C GLY A 345 18.24 -26.69 28.61
N ASP A 346 19.49 -26.27 28.75
CA ASP A 346 19.90 -24.86 28.68
C ASP A 346 19.83 -24.39 27.21
N TYR A 347 18.61 -24.12 26.74
CA TYR A 347 18.38 -23.73 25.36
C TYR A 347 18.78 -22.27 25.12
N SER A 348 19.59 -22.07 24.09
CA SER A 348 19.94 -20.73 23.60
C SER A 348 18.97 -20.26 22.52
N ILE A 349 18.96 -18.95 22.26
CA ILE A 349 18.25 -18.35 21.12
C ILE A 349 18.67 -19.03 19.80
N ASN A 350 19.96 -19.33 19.63
CA ASN A 350 20.47 -20.01 18.43
C ASN A 350 19.90 -21.42 18.28
N TRP A 351 19.75 -22.16 19.39
CA TRP A 351 19.09 -23.47 19.35
C TRP A 351 17.65 -23.34 18.85
N TYR A 352 16.91 -22.37 19.38
CA TYR A 352 15.53 -22.11 18.99
C TYR A 352 15.42 -21.76 17.50
N LEU A 353 16.22 -20.78 17.04
CA LEU A 353 16.24 -20.35 15.64
C LEU A 353 16.59 -21.49 14.68
N ASN A 354 17.56 -22.33 15.03
CA ASN A 354 17.92 -23.50 14.22
C ASN A 354 16.78 -24.52 14.15
N LYS A 355 16.05 -24.72 15.25
CA LYS A 355 14.92 -25.65 15.28
C LYS A 355 13.74 -25.13 14.47
N VAL A 356 13.29 -23.90 14.75
CA VAL A 356 12.08 -23.35 14.13
C VAL A 356 12.25 -23.14 12.63
N ASN A 357 13.44 -22.73 12.17
CA ASN A 357 13.71 -22.55 10.74
C ASN A 357 13.95 -23.88 10.00
N ALA A 358 14.20 -24.99 10.71
CA ALA A 358 14.32 -26.31 10.11
C ALA A 358 12.96 -27.01 9.92
N LEU A 359 11.89 -26.52 10.57
CA LEU A 359 10.56 -27.10 10.47
C LEU A 359 9.98 -26.89 9.06
N LYS A 360 9.44 -27.98 8.51
CA LYS A 360 8.87 -28.03 7.16
C LYS A 360 7.45 -28.52 7.21
N TYR A 361 6.56 -27.81 6.54
CA TYR A 361 5.22 -28.27 6.23
C TYR A 361 5.20 -28.70 4.77
N GLN A 362 4.77 -29.93 4.47
CA GLN A 362 4.77 -30.48 3.10
C GLN A 362 6.12 -30.29 2.38
N ASP A 363 7.23 -30.62 3.04
CA ASP A 363 8.62 -30.47 2.55
C ASP A 363 9.17 -29.05 2.37
N TYR A 364 8.34 -28.02 2.59
CA TYR A 364 8.74 -26.62 2.47
C TYR A 364 8.80 -25.93 3.84
N GLN A 365 9.84 -25.12 4.04
CA GLN A 365 9.98 -24.33 5.28
C GLN A 365 8.79 -23.38 5.44
N LEU A 366 8.04 -23.55 6.54
CA LEU A 366 6.80 -22.80 6.76
C LEU A 366 7.06 -21.34 7.14
N PHE A 367 7.87 -21.14 8.19
CA PHE A 367 8.22 -19.81 8.69
C PHE A 367 9.72 -19.58 8.62
N MET A 368 10.07 -18.32 8.38
CA MET A 368 11.40 -17.74 8.56
C MET A 368 11.36 -16.90 9.84
N VAL A 369 12.31 -17.16 10.75
CA VAL A 369 12.40 -16.48 12.05
C VAL A 369 13.82 -15.97 12.24
N GLU A 370 13.95 -14.68 12.49
CA GLU A 370 15.22 -14.03 12.87
C GLU A 370 15.05 -13.37 14.24
N CYS A 371 16.04 -13.53 15.13
CA CYS A 371 16.11 -12.75 16.38
C CYS A 371 17.13 -11.62 16.19
N ILE A 372 16.71 -10.40 16.48
CA ILE A 372 17.57 -9.20 16.43
C ILE A 372 17.72 -8.66 17.85
N PRO A 373 18.91 -8.82 18.48
CA PRO A 373 19.19 -8.27 19.79
C PRO A 373 19.11 -6.74 19.81
N TRP A 374 18.79 -6.16 20.98
CA TRP A 374 18.63 -4.72 21.12
C TRP A 374 19.88 -3.92 20.73
N GLU A 375 21.07 -4.49 20.95
CA GLU A 375 22.36 -3.88 20.63
C GLU A 375 22.54 -3.60 19.13
N ILE A 376 21.83 -4.36 18.29
CA ILE A 376 21.86 -4.24 16.83
C ILE A 376 20.46 -4.06 16.25
N ALA A 377 19.53 -3.47 17.01
CA ALA A 377 18.12 -3.31 16.61
C ALA A 377 17.91 -2.46 15.34
N THR A 378 18.91 -1.70 14.91
CA THR A 378 18.92 -0.95 13.64
C THR A 378 19.29 -1.82 12.43
N LYS A 379 19.68 -3.09 12.65
CA LYS A 379 20.00 -4.05 11.59
C LYS A 379 18.83 -4.19 10.63
N THR A 380 19.14 -4.18 9.34
CA THR A 380 18.19 -4.48 8.28
C THR A 380 17.95 -5.98 8.19
N PHE A 381 16.70 -6.37 8.01
CA PHE A 381 16.28 -7.74 7.74
C PHE A 381 15.59 -7.83 6.38
N VAL A 382 15.60 -9.03 5.80
CA VAL A 382 15.07 -9.31 4.46
C VAL A 382 14.07 -10.43 4.54
N ILE A 383 12.86 -10.19 4.04
CA ILE A 383 11.76 -11.15 4.11
C ILE A 383 11.08 -11.32 2.75
N SER A 384 10.50 -12.50 2.54
CA SER A 384 9.71 -12.79 1.35
C SER A 384 8.23 -12.55 1.64
N HIS A 385 7.51 -11.96 0.69
CA HIS A 385 6.07 -11.77 0.80
C HIS A 385 5.36 -11.94 -0.55
N ARG A 386 4.04 -12.00 -0.51
CA ARG A 386 3.22 -12.31 -1.67
C ARG A 386 3.16 -11.18 -2.70
N LYS A 387 3.14 -11.55 -3.99
CA LYS A 387 2.70 -10.71 -5.10
C LYS A 387 1.17 -10.68 -5.16
N ASN A 388 0.57 -9.49 -5.22
CA ASN A 388 -0.87 -9.28 -5.26
C ASN A 388 -1.34 -8.72 -6.62
N GLY A 389 -2.50 -9.19 -7.10
CA GLY A 389 -3.11 -8.73 -8.36
C GLY A 389 -2.16 -8.81 -9.56
N SER A 390 -1.94 -7.67 -10.23
CA SER A 390 -1.04 -7.50 -11.38
C SER A 390 0.46 -7.56 -11.02
N ASN A 391 0.87 -8.52 -10.18
CA ASN A 391 2.23 -8.69 -9.67
C ASN A 391 2.74 -7.54 -8.79
N ASN A 392 1.85 -6.89 -8.04
CA ASN A 392 2.21 -5.81 -7.11
C ASN A 392 2.87 -6.35 -5.85
N CYS A 393 3.85 -5.60 -5.36
CA CYS A 393 4.51 -5.82 -4.08
C CYS A 393 4.12 -4.68 -3.13
N PHE A 394 2.89 -4.73 -2.61
CA PHE A 394 2.41 -3.69 -1.71
C PHE A 394 3.18 -3.75 -0.40
N THR A 395 3.84 -2.64 -0.06
CA THR A 395 4.56 -2.48 1.21
C THR A 395 3.96 -1.37 2.07
N LYS A 396 3.04 -0.56 1.53
CA LYS A 396 2.24 0.44 2.25
C LYS A 396 0.80 -0.06 2.39
N GLN A 397 0.29 -0.06 3.63
CA GLN A 397 -1.08 -0.48 3.95
C GLN A 397 -2.11 0.30 3.13
N LYS A 398 -1.97 1.63 3.13
CA LYS A 398 -2.86 2.56 2.41
C LYS A 398 -3.00 2.22 0.92
N THR A 399 -1.89 1.98 0.22
CA THR A 399 -1.90 1.60 -1.20
C THR A 399 -2.59 0.26 -1.41
N SER A 400 -2.30 -0.73 -0.57
CA SER A 400 -2.94 -2.05 -0.63
C SER A 400 -4.46 -1.93 -0.47
N ASP A 401 -4.92 -1.20 0.53
CA ASP A 401 -6.35 -1.04 0.83
C ASP A 401 -7.07 -0.29 -0.27
N PHE A 402 -6.46 0.78 -0.79
CA PHE A 402 -6.99 1.51 -1.93
C PHE A 402 -7.18 0.60 -3.15
N VAL A 403 -6.16 -0.18 -3.53
CA VAL A 403 -6.25 -1.06 -4.70
C VAL A 403 -7.26 -2.19 -4.49
N LYS A 404 -7.34 -2.76 -3.29
CA LYS A 404 -8.37 -3.76 -2.95
C LYS A 404 -9.78 -3.20 -3.13
N LYS A 405 -10.04 -2.00 -2.60
CA LYS A 405 -11.31 -1.28 -2.75
C LYS A 405 -11.61 -0.98 -4.22
N LEU A 406 -10.62 -0.47 -4.96
CA LEU A 406 -10.78 -0.07 -6.35
C LEU A 406 -11.15 -1.25 -7.26
N LEU A 407 -10.47 -2.38 -7.07
CA LEU A 407 -10.64 -3.56 -7.93
C LEU A 407 -11.84 -4.43 -7.53
N ASN A 408 -12.64 -4.01 -6.54
CA ASN A 408 -13.64 -4.85 -5.88
C ASN A 408 -13.08 -6.24 -5.56
N MET A 409 -11.79 -6.28 -5.19
CA MET A 409 -11.14 -7.49 -4.71
C MET A 409 -11.65 -7.72 -3.30
N GLU A 410 -12.91 -8.14 -3.17
CA GLU A 410 -13.33 -8.89 -2.01
C GLU A 410 -12.39 -10.10 -1.97
N GLY A 411 -11.49 -10.11 -0.97
CA GLY A 411 -10.59 -11.23 -0.76
C GLY A 411 -11.44 -12.49 -0.83
N SER A 412 -11.07 -13.44 -1.70
CA SER A 412 -11.66 -14.75 -1.76
C SER A 412 -11.85 -15.21 -0.31
N LYS A 413 -13.11 -15.26 0.14
CA LYS A 413 -13.50 -15.58 1.51
C LYS A 413 -13.14 -17.05 1.73
N ILE A 414 -11.86 -17.34 1.96
CA ILE A 414 -11.47 -18.48 2.76
C ILE A 414 -12.02 -18.11 4.13
N LYS A 415 -13.15 -18.71 4.50
CA LYS A 415 -13.71 -18.49 5.82
C LYS A 415 -12.69 -19.07 6.79
N LEU A 416 -12.09 -18.21 7.60
CA LEU A 416 -11.25 -18.61 8.73
C LEU A 416 -12.03 -19.36 9.82
N GLU A 417 -13.35 -19.49 9.69
CA GLU A 417 -14.15 -20.44 10.47
C GLU A 417 -13.91 -21.89 10.03
N ASP A 418 -13.35 -22.10 8.84
CA ASP A 418 -12.95 -23.40 8.30
C ASP A 418 -11.46 -23.74 8.59
N ILE A 419 -10.65 -22.81 9.15
CA ILE A 419 -9.22 -22.99 9.58
C ILE A 419 -9.00 -22.63 11.07
#